data_AF-A0A537DRB2-F1
#
_entry.id   AF-A0A537DRB2-F1
#
_cell.length_a   1.000
_cell.length_b   1.000
_cell.length_c   1.000
_cell.angle_alpha   90.00
_cell.angle_beta   90.00
_cell.angle_gamma   90.00
#
_symmetry.space_group_name_H-M   'P 1'
#
loop_
_entity.id
_entity.type
_entity.pdbx_description
1 polymer ?
#
loop_
_entity_poly.entity_id
_entity_poly.type
_entity_poly.pdbx_seq_one_letter_code
_entity_poly.pdbx_strand_id
1 'polypeptide(L)' 'MQFRIGKISAKCSSCDSTQFKPDPEDYSGPLARFYCAVCGTAMQYADLIAQIGQQAAPPSKEARVPRRKRAHSKGGTVRR' A
#
# COMPACT_ATOMS: atom_id res chain seq x y z
N MET A 1 -8.12 1.13 19.28
CA MET A 1 -8.88 0.85 18.04
C MET A 1 -8.14 -0.19 17.19
N GLN A 2 -8.80 -0.78 16.18
CA GLN A 2 -8.22 -1.78 15.25
C GLN A 2 -8.55 -1.41 13.80
N PHE A 3 -7.62 -1.65 12.88
CA PHE A 3 -7.84 -1.51 11.44
C PHE A 3 -8.09 -2.89 10.85
N ARG A 4 -9.31 -3.16 10.38
CA ARG A 4 -9.69 -4.48 9.86
C ARG A 4 -10.72 -4.39 8.73
N ILE A 5 -10.62 -5.32 7.78
CA ILE A 5 -11.63 -5.59 6.75
C ILE A 5 -11.94 -7.09 6.78
N GLY A 6 -13.17 -7.45 7.18
CA GLY A 6 -13.54 -8.85 7.39
C GLY A 6 -12.65 -9.53 8.45
N LYS A 7 -11.92 -10.59 8.04
CA LYS A 7 -10.98 -11.35 8.89
C LYS A 7 -9.53 -10.83 8.83
N ILE A 8 -9.27 -9.81 8.01
CA ILE A 8 -7.93 -9.28 7.75
C ILE A 8 -7.74 -8.05 8.64
N SER A 9 -6.67 -8.06 9.43
CA SER A 9 -6.35 -6.97 10.37
C SER A 9 -4.95 -6.45 10.12
N ALA A 10 -4.78 -5.13 10.17
CA ALA A 10 -3.46 -4.54 10.18
C ALA A 10 -2.73 -4.88 11.48
N LYS A 11 -1.44 -5.13 11.37
CA LYS A 11 -0.54 -5.51 12.45
C LYS A 11 0.57 -4.49 12.57
N CYS A 12 0.99 -4.25 13.81
CA CYS A 12 2.15 -3.44 14.09
C CYS A 12 3.40 -4.07 13.48
N SER A 13 4.16 -3.29 12.72
CA SER A 13 5.42 -3.75 12.09
C SER A 13 6.50 -4.16 13.09
N SER A 14 6.37 -3.78 14.37
CA SER A 14 7.36 -4.09 15.41
C SER A 14 6.97 -5.24 16.34
N CYS A 15 5.68 -5.41 16.66
CA CYS A 15 5.24 -6.37 17.69
C CYS A 15 4.02 -7.21 17.28
N ASP A 16 3.60 -7.14 16.02
CA ASP A 16 2.44 -7.85 15.46
C ASP A 16 1.07 -7.58 16.13
N SER A 17 1.02 -6.68 17.13
CA SER A 17 -0.23 -6.27 17.77
C SER A 17 -1.16 -5.57 16.79
N THR A 18 -2.45 -5.83 16.92
CA THR A 18 -3.51 -5.20 16.10
C THR A 18 -4.16 -4.00 16.77
N GLN A 19 -3.69 -3.65 17.99
CA GLN A 19 -4.25 -2.55 18.77
C GLN A 19 -3.47 -1.26 18.55
N PHE A 20 -4.20 -0.21 18.16
CA PHE A 20 -3.66 1.11 17.86
C PHE A 20 -4.38 2.21 18.64
N LYS A 21 -3.70 3.33 18.85
CA LYS A 21 -4.21 4.57 19.44
C LYS A 21 -4.00 5.72 18.44
N PRO A 22 -4.99 6.62 18.24
CA PRO A 22 -4.79 7.80 17.41
C PRO A 22 -3.76 8.74 18.05
N ASP A 23 -3.01 9.44 17.20
CA ASP A 23 -2.23 10.60 17.64
C ASP A 23 -3.21 11.75 17.99
N PRO A 24 -3.15 12.32 19.21
CA PRO A 24 -4.01 13.42 19.60
C PRO A 24 -3.67 14.75 18.93
N GLU A 25 -2.52 14.89 18.27
CA GLU A 25 -2.14 16.12 17.55
C GLU A 25 -2.40 16.03 16.04
N ASP A 26 -2.54 14.81 15.50
CA ASP A 26 -2.60 14.57 14.06
C ASP A 26 -4.04 14.25 13.63
N TYR A 27 -4.80 15.31 13.33
CA TYR A 27 -6.21 15.20 12.98
C TYR A 27 -6.41 15.08 11.47
N SER A 28 -6.65 13.83 11.04
CA SER A 28 -7.36 13.44 9.81
C SER A 28 -6.53 13.36 8.52
N GLY A 29 -6.76 12.29 7.76
CA GLY A 29 -6.22 12.11 6.41
C GLY A 29 -5.35 10.87 6.27
N PRO A 30 -4.91 10.56 5.05
CA PRO A 30 -4.09 9.37 4.78
C PRO A 30 -2.71 9.41 5.45
N LEU A 31 -2.24 10.60 5.82
CA LEU A 31 -0.97 10.82 6.53
C LEU A 31 -1.11 10.76 8.07
N ALA A 32 -2.33 10.62 8.58
CA ALA A 32 -2.58 10.57 10.02
C ALA A 32 -1.82 9.41 10.67
N ARG A 33 -1.21 9.69 11.82
CA ARG A 33 -0.41 8.72 12.58
C ARG A 33 -1.23 8.00 13.64
N PHE A 34 -0.89 6.73 13.82
CA PHE A 34 -1.45 5.85 14.82
C PHE A 34 -0.32 5.13 15.55
N TYR A 35 -0.38 5.11 16.87
CA TYR A 35 0.60 4.43 17.70
C TYR A 35 0.13 3.04 18.06
N CYS A 36 1.02 2.05 18.01
CA CYS A 36 0.73 0.74 18.57
C CYS A 36 0.48 0.87 20.09
N ALA A 37 -0.64 0.33 20.56
CA ALA A 37 -1.02 0.38 21.97
C ALA A 37 -0.09 -0.46 22.88
N VAL A 38 0.75 -1.31 22.30
CA VAL A 38 1.64 -2.25 23.00
C VAL A 38 3.09 -1.73 23.04
N CYS A 39 3.69 -1.46 21.88
CA CYS A 39 5.11 -1.07 21.80
C CYS A 39 5.33 0.42 21.50
N GLY A 40 4.27 1.20 21.27
CA GLY A 40 4.37 2.63 20.98
C GLY A 40 4.88 2.98 19.57
N THR A 41 5.13 2.00 18.70
CA THR A 41 5.57 2.26 17.32
C THR A 41 4.52 3.09 16.58
N ALA A 42 4.96 4.21 15.99
CA ALA A 42 4.13 5.04 15.11
C ALA A 42 3.99 4.39 13.73
N MET A 43 2.76 4.37 13.21
CA MET A 43 2.43 3.87 11.87
C MET A 43 1.46 4.84 11.20
N GLN A 44 1.59 5.03 9.88
CA GLN A 44 0.65 5.88 9.15
C GLN A 44 -0.62 5.11 8.81
N TYR A 45 -1.74 5.83 8.74
CA TYR A 45 -3.00 5.28 8.28
C TYR A 45 -2.88 4.60 6.91
N ALA A 46 -2.22 5.26 5.95
CA ALA A 46 -2.01 4.71 4.61
C ALA A 46 -1.30 3.35 4.65
N ASP A 47 -0.29 3.17 5.50
CA ASP A 47 0.45 1.91 5.62
C ASP A 47 -0.42 0.79 6.19
N LEU A 48 -1.25 1.10 7.20
CA LEU A 48 -2.17 0.15 7.81
C LEU A 48 -3.24 -0.32 6.81
N ILE A 49 -3.78 0.59 6.00
CA ILE A 49 -4.74 0.24 4.94
C ILE A 49 -4.05 -0.51 3.80
N ALA A 50 -2.84 -0.12 3.40
CA ALA A 50 -2.08 -0.82 2.36
C ALA A 50 -1.76 -2.26 2.76
N GLN A 51 -1.41 -2.50 4.04
CA GLN A 51 -1.17 -3.84 4.56
C GLN A 51 -2.42 -4.72 4.47
N ILE A 52 -3.60 -4.17 4.78
CA ILE A 52 -4.87 -4.89 4.60
C ILE A 52 -5.13 -5.16 3.12
N GLY A 53 -4.91 -4.18 2.25
CA GLY A 53 -5.08 -4.32 0.80
C GLY A 53 -4.18 -5.42 0.20
N GLN A 54 -2.93 -5.51 0.65
CA GLN A 54 -2.00 -6.57 0.24
C GLN A 54 -2.44 -7.96 0.67
N GLN A 55 -3.02 -8.10 1.87
CA GLN A 55 -3.53 -9.37 2.37
C GLN A 55 -4.88 -9.75 1.75
N ALA A 56 -5.70 -8.76 1.38
CA ALA A 56 -7.00 -8.95 0.75
C ALA A 56 -6.90 -9.18 -0.76
N ALA A 57 -5.80 -8.77 -1.38
CA ALA A 57 -5.57 -8.98 -2.80
C ALA A 57 -5.57 -10.49 -3.09
N PRO A 58 -6.41 -10.97 -4.03
CA PRO A 58 -6.25 -12.32 -4.53
C PRO A 58 -4.82 -12.46 -5.10
N PRO A 59 -4.16 -13.62 -4.96
CA PRO A 59 -2.85 -13.84 -5.57
C PRO A 59 -3.01 -13.70 -7.08
N SER A 60 -2.73 -12.51 -7.61
CA SER A 60 -2.88 -12.25 -9.03
C SER A 60 -1.72 -12.90 -9.76
N LYS A 61 -2.05 -13.90 -10.57
CA LYS A 61 -1.22 -14.31 -11.71
C LYS A 61 -1.20 -13.17 -12.73
N GLU A 62 -0.57 -12.03 -12.41
CA GLU A 62 -0.51 -10.93 -13.37
C GLU A 62 0.74 -10.06 -13.19
N ALA A 63 1.89 -10.71 -13.41
CA ALA A 63 2.94 -10.08 -14.20
C ALA A 63 2.40 -9.84 -15.62
N ARG A 64 1.50 -8.86 -15.77
CA ARG A 64 0.99 -8.41 -17.06
C ARG A 64 2.16 -7.71 -17.76
N VAL A 65 2.89 -8.51 -18.53
CA VAL A 65 3.79 -8.22 -19.65
C VAL A 65 4.09 -6.72 -19.83
N PRO A 66 5.34 -6.27 -19.69
CA PRO A 66 5.71 -4.92 -20.12
C PRO A 66 5.30 -4.76 -21.59
N ARG A 67 4.31 -3.90 -21.81
CA ARG A 67 3.75 -3.53 -23.10
C ARG A 67 4.92 -3.12 -24.00
N ARG A 68 5.35 -4.01 -24.92
CA ARG A 68 6.39 -3.73 -25.94
C ARG A 68 6.01 -2.42 -26.63
N LYS A 69 6.75 -1.34 -26.36
CA LYS A 69 6.56 -0.07 -27.06
C LYS A 69 7.08 -0.21 -28.49
N ARG A 70 6.12 -0.29 -29.41
CA ARG A 70 6.08 0.27 -30.77
C ARG A 70 7.26 -0.06 -31.70
N ALA A 71 7.01 -1.01 -32.60
CA ALA A 71 7.60 -0.99 -33.93
C ALA A 71 7.24 0.33 -34.63
N HIS A 72 8.24 1.15 -34.93
CA HIS A 72 8.13 2.24 -35.88
C HIS A 72 8.59 1.70 -37.24
N SER A 73 7.63 1.23 -38.04
CA SER A 73 7.80 1.02 -39.47
C SER A 73 7.11 2.17 -40.20
N LYS A 74 7.82 2.71 -41.22
CA LYS A 74 7.49 3.73 -42.24
C LYS A 74 8.52 4.85 -42.12
N GLY A 75 9.48 5.03 -43.01
CA GLY A 75 9.44 4.94 -44.48
C GLY A 75 9.70 6.36 -45.01
N GLY A 76 10.71 6.55 -45.87
CA GLY A 76 10.96 7.87 -46.47
C GLY A 76 12.36 8.12 -47.01
N THR A 77 12.61 7.63 -48.23
CA THR A 77 13.26 8.33 -49.37
C THR A 77 14.53 9.21 -49.22
N VAL A 78 15.59 8.79 -49.94
CA VAL A 78 16.29 9.48 -51.07
C VAL A 78 17.35 10.58 -50.82
N ARG A 79 18.54 10.33 -51.43
CA ARG A 79 19.63 11.22 -51.95
C ARG A 79 20.56 11.96 -50.98
N ARG A 80 21.85 11.62 -51.05
CA ARG A 80 22.83 12.31 -51.92
C ARG A 80 24.01 11.41 -52.23
#